data_AF-A0A7M7NA64-F1
#
_entry.id   AF-A0A7M7NA64-F1
#
_cell.length_a   1.000
_cell.length_b   1.000
_cell.length_c   1.000
_cell.angle_alpha   90.00
_cell.angle_beta   90.00
_cell.angle_gamma   90.00
#
_symmetry.space_group_name_H-M   'P 1'
#
loop_
_entity.id
_entity.type
_entity.pdbx_description
1 polymer ?
#
loop_
_entity_poly.entity_id
_entity_poly.type
_entity_poly.pdbx_seq_one_letter_code
_entity_poly.pdbx_strand_id
1 'polypeptide(L)'
;MPVQQDTNVHPHRSTALFPVALIGYYSDAGAQSCTRCPPGKECPDRDDSSTIVDCEEGYYSGGGQESCTICPAGKACPYTSSTYQKSCTEGYYAVAGSTECTSCPAGEFCNDTKTSPETCPDGYYSDGYYCDDGLNELACPAGTYGNRTNAATAEEGYMYAACPEGYFCPQDPVIGTPTVEYLCPRGYFCEFSTETSTEHPCMAGSYGTDLEFTKQDDCSNCPIGFYCPAGTSLPRACPKGYYCPESTWAGDANPFPDGTFTEVEGPESQTECKTCPAGYYTAHRVPTHPRPALLAPSIPLLGRMRKPTVPTVPTVPPVTPAQPLPW
;
A
#
# COMPACT_ATOMS: atom_id res chain seq x y z
N MET A 1 80.71 -32.91 52.25
CA MET A 1 81.54 -34.14 52.34
C MET A 1 81.06 -34.91 53.56
N PRO A 2 80.87 -36.23 53.56
CA PRO A 2 80.58 -37.18 52.48
C PRO A 2 79.30 -38.04 52.82
N VAL A 3 78.57 -38.58 51.82
CA VAL A 3 78.57 -40.01 51.37
C VAL A 3 77.77 -40.91 52.35
N GLN A 4 76.54 -41.35 52.01
CA GLN A 4 76.20 -42.57 51.23
C GLN A 4 76.67 -43.85 51.99
N GLN A 5 75.95 -44.97 52.09
CA GLN A 5 75.29 -45.71 51.01
C GLN A 5 74.66 -47.00 51.59
N ASP A 6 73.49 -47.39 51.06
CA ASP A 6 73.11 -48.75 50.58
C ASP A 6 73.13 -49.98 51.53
N THR A 7 72.17 -50.92 51.55
CA THR A 7 71.31 -51.45 50.48
C THR A 7 70.17 -52.35 51.02
N ASN A 8 69.15 -52.52 50.16
CA ASN A 8 68.12 -53.57 50.03
C ASN A 8 66.75 -53.38 50.70
N VAL A 9 65.69 -53.27 49.87
CA VAL A 9 64.51 -54.19 49.78
C VAL A 9 63.55 -53.76 48.62
N HIS A 10 63.42 -54.64 47.61
CA HIS A 10 62.23 -55.00 46.77
C HIS A 10 61.54 -54.00 45.80
N PRO A 11 60.85 -54.52 44.75
CA PRO A 11 60.71 -53.87 43.45
C PRO A 11 59.58 -52.84 43.38
N HIS A 12 59.81 -51.79 42.60
CA HIS A 12 58.84 -50.74 42.28
C HIS A 12 57.60 -51.32 41.57
N ARG A 13 56.47 -51.34 42.28
CA ARG A 13 55.14 -51.37 41.66
C ARG A 13 54.69 -49.91 41.57
N SER A 14 54.89 -49.28 40.42
CA SER A 14 54.42 -47.92 40.14
C SER A 14 52.90 -47.87 40.32
N THR A 15 52.44 -47.15 41.34
CA THR A 15 51.07 -46.64 41.42
C THR A 15 50.90 -45.64 40.28
N ALA A 16 50.33 -46.08 39.16
CA ALA A 16 49.88 -45.18 38.12
C ALA A 16 48.75 -44.31 38.70
N LEU A 17 49.01 -43.02 38.88
CA LEU A 17 47.97 -42.00 39.01
C LEU A 17 47.24 -41.98 37.66
N PHE A 18 46.11 -42.67 37.57
CA PHE A 18 45.23 -42.55 36.41
C PHE A 18 44.73 -41.09 36.35
N PRO A 19 44.81 -40.42 35.19
CA PRO A 19 44.33 -39.06 35.06
C PRO A 19 42.80 -39.07 35.20
N VAL A 20 42.28 -38.58 36.33
CA VAL A 20 40.85 -38.36 36.51
C VAL A 20 40.42 -37.25 35.57
N ALA A 21 39.43 -37.51 34.72
CA ALA A 21 38.93 -36.53 33.78
C ALA A 21 38.27 -35.33 34.53
N LEU A 22 38.79 -34.13 34.25
CA LEU A 22 38.25 -32.89 34.78
C LEU A 22 36.94 -32.52 34.10
N ILE A 23 36.17 -31.59 34.70
CA ILE A 23 34.90 -31.10 34.14
C ILE A 23 35.12 -30.66 32.69
N GLY A 24 34.30 -31.18 31.76
CA GLY A 24 34.41 -30.89 30.33
C GLY A 24 35.42 -31.76 29.57
N TYR A 25 35.97 -32.79 30.20
CA TYR A 25 36.83 -33.79 29.56
C TYR A 25 36.29 -35.19 29.85
N TYR A 26 36.55 -36.14 28.96
CA TYR A 26 36.23 -37.55 29.12
C TYR A 26 37.46 -38.44 28.86
N SER A 27 37.47 -39.65 29.41
CA SER A 27 38.58 -40.60 29.31
C SER A 27 38.08 -42.03 29.40
N ASP A 28 38.09 -42.78 28.30
CA ASP A 28 37.75 -44.21 28.32
C ASP A 28 38.74 -45.04 29.15
N ALA A 29 38.29 -46.22 29.58
CA ALA A 29 39.11 -47.17 30.33
C ALA A 29 40.42 -47.50 29.58
N GLY A 30 41.56 -47.17 30.20
CA GLY A 30 42.89 -47.41 29.64
C GLY A 30 43.46 -46.28 28.79
N ALA A 31 42.71 -45.19 28.57
CA ALA A 31 43.24 -43.98 27.94
C ALA A 31 44.38 -43.37 28.77
N GLN A 32 45.41 -42.90 28.06
CA GLN A 32 46.59 -42.27 28.68
C GLN A 32 46.43 -40.76 28.87
N SER A 33 45.32 -40.20 28.39
CA SER A 33 45.04 -38.75 28.38
C SER A 33 43.54 -38.49 28.24
N CYS A 34 43.04 -37.44 28.88
CA CYS A 34 41.64 -37.02 28.76
C CYS A 34 41.42 -36.19 27.49
N THR A 35 40.28 -36.42 26.83
CA THR A 35 39.85 -35.69 25.62
C THR A 35 38.81 -34.64 25.99
N ARG A 36 38.89 -33.43 25.44
CA ARG A 36 37.88 -32.39 25.68
C ARG A 36 36.56 -32.79 25.02
N CYS A 37 35.43 -32.60 25.71
CA CYS A 37 34.11 -32.82 25.13
C CYS A 37 33.96 -31.98 23.84
N PRO A 38 33.60 -32.57 22.69
CA PRO A 38 33.50 -31.82 21.44
C PRO A 38 32.41 -30.73 21.48
N PRO A 39 32.54 -29.66 20.68
CA PRO A 39 31.44 -28.72 20.48
C PRO A 39 30.21 -29.43 19.87
N GLY A 40 29.02 -28.96 20.23
CA GLY A 40 27.76 -29.58 19.83
C GLY A 40 27.45 -30.92 20.52
N LYS A 41 28.27 -31.34 21.49
CA LYS A 41 28.04 -32.55 22.28
C LYS A 41 28.00 -32.27 23.77
N GLU A 42 27.28 -33.10 24.50
CA GLU A 42 27.35 -33.21 25.95
C GLU A 42 28.02 -34.51 26.37
N CYS A 43 28.74 -34.45 27.49
CA CYS A 43 29.48 -35.57 28.05
C CYS A 43 29.01 -35.79 29.50
N PRO A 44 27.88 -36.51 29.71
CA PRO A 44 27.29 -36.70 31.04
C PRO A 44 28.15 -37.57 31.95
N ASP A 45 28.83 -38.56 31.37
CA ASP A 45 29.83 -39.39 32.06
C ASP A 45 31.24 -39.06 31.53
N ARG A 46 32.18 -38.86 32.45
CA ARG A 46 33.57 -38.52 32.13
C ARG A 46 34.46 -39.75 31.95
N ASP A 47 34.02 -40.92 32.37
CA ASP A 47 34.78 -42.16 32.29
C ASP A 47 34.29 -43.10 31.17
N ASP A 48 33.19 -42.72 30.49
CA ASP A 48 32.57 -43.51 29.42
C ASP A 48 32.17 -42.65 28.22
N SER A 49 32.95 -42.72 27.13
CA SER A 49 32.66 -41.99 25.88
C SER A 49 31.40 -42.47 25.15
N SER A 50 30.85 -43.65 25.50
CA SER A 50 29.62 -44.15 24.89
C SER A 50 28.38 -43.36 25.31
N THR A 51 28.49 -42.56 26.38
CA THR A 51 27.43 -41.68 26.88
C THR A 51 27.38 -40.33 26.18
N ILE A 52 28.34 -40.04 25.29
CA ILE A 52 28.43 -38.75 24.60
C ILE A 52 27.36 -38.68 23.50
N VAL A 53 26.49 -37.67 23.60
CA VAL A 53 25.40 -37.44 22.65
C VAL A 53 25.46 -36.03 22.08
N ASP A 54 24.85 -35.83 20.90
CA ASP A 54 24.67 -34.50 20.31
C ASP A 54 23.67 -33.69 21.13
N CYS A 55 23.84 -32.36 21.16
CA CYS A 55 22.86 -31.50 21.79
C CYS A 55 21.50 -31.63 21.12
N GLU A 56 20.42 -31.54 21.88
CA GLU A 56 19.07 -31.46 21.31
C GLU A 56 18.86 -30.11 20.60
N GLU A 57 17.88 -30.07 19.69
CA GLU A 57 17.49 -28.82 19.02
C GLU A 57 17.09 -27.76 20.07
N GLY A 58 17.50 -26.51 19.85
CA GLY A 58 17.30 -25.44 20.84
C GLY A 58 18.35 -25.41 21.95
N TYR A 59 19.36 -26.29 21.92
CA TYR A 59 20.51 -26.29 22.82
C TYR A 59 21.83 -26.23 22.04
N TYR A 60 22.89 -25.75 22.68
CA TYR A 60 24.22 -25.64 22.08
C TYR A 60 25.32 -25.97 23.11
N SER A 61 26.48 -26.40 22.63
CA SER A 61 27.66 -26.66 23.46
C SER A 61 28.91 -26.08 22.80
N GLY A 62 29.63 -25.22 23.51
CA GLY A 62 30.91 -24.65 23.09
C GLY A 62 32.08 -25.65 23.11
N GLY A 63 31.82 -26.90 23.50
CA GLY A 63 32.83 -27.91 23.80
C GLY A 63 33.34 -27.79 25.23
N GLY A 64 33.59 -28.93 25.84
CA GLY A 64 33.99 -29.06 27.24
C GLY A 64 32.86 -28.85 28.23
N GLN A 65 31.65 -29.34 27.94
CA GLN A 65 30.48 -29.23 28.80
C GLN A 65 29.93 -30.62 29.14
N GLU A 66 29.41 -30.78 30.36
CA GLU A 66 28.78 -32.04 30.80
C GLU A 66 27.35 -32.16 30.31
N SER A 67 26.70 -31.02 30.09
CA SER A 67 25.36 -30.92 29.52
C SER A 67 25.28 -29.71 28.61
N CYS A 68 24.44 -29.79 27.57
CA CYS A 68 24.24 -28.70 26.63
C CYS A 68 23.55 -27.49 27.28
N THR A 69 23.90 -26.30 26.80
CA THR A 69 23.32 -25.04 27.29
C THR A 69 22.11 -24.67 26.44
N ILE A 70 21.00 -24.24 27.07
CA ILE A 70 19.82 -23.75 26.34
C ILE A 70 20.19 -22.56 25.45
N CYS A 71 19.62 -22.50 24.24
CA CYS A 71 19.80 -21.37 23.34
C CYS A 71 19.29 -20.10 24.03
N PRO A 72 20.12 -19.05 24.16
CA PRO A 72 19.69 -17.84 24.85
C PRO A 72 18.65 -17.08 24.02
N ALA A 73 17.72 -16.41 24.70
CA ALA A 73 16.77 -15.53 24.08
C ALA A 73 17.44 -14.46 23.19
N GLY A 74 16.80 -14.10 22.08
CA GLY A 74 17.37 -13.27 21.01
C GLY A 74 18.25 -14.01 20.01
N LYS A 75 18.42 -15.34 20.19
CA LYS A 75 19.16 -16.19 19.27
C LYS A 75 18.43 -17.50 18.98
N ALA A 76 18.66 -18.00 17.78
CA ALA A 76 18.18 -19.28 17.30
C ALA A 76 19.33 -20.27 17.12
N CYS A 77 19.13 -21.50 17.59
CA CYS A 77 20.11 -22.58 17.51
C CYS A 77 19.56 -23.73 16.64
N PRO A 78 19.64 -23.62 15.30
CA PRO A 78 19.06 -24.61 14.36
C PRO A 78 19.91 -25.89 14.21
N TYR A 79 21.15 -25.90 14.70
CA TYR A 79 22.08 -27.01 14.51
C TYR A 79 22.48 -27.61 15.86
N THR A 80 22.32 -28.93 15.98
CA THR A 80 22.63 -29.72 17.17
C THR A 80 24.11 -30.00 17.37
N SER A 81 24.90 -29.95 16.29
CA SER A 81 26.33 -30.32 16.27
C SER A 81 27.28 -29.12 16.15
N SER A 82 26.81 -27.91 16.47
CA SER A 82 27.54 -26.66 16.23
C SER A 82 27.45 -25.68 17.41
N THR A 83 28.41 -24.77 17.48
CA THR A 83 28.37 -23.59 18.38
C THR A 83 27.62 -22.41 17.78
N TYR A 84 27.10 -22.57 16.56
CA TYR A 84 26.47 -21.50 15.80
C TYR A 84 25.14 -21.07 16.42
N GLN A 85 25.03 -19.77 16.67
CA GLN A 85 23.81 -19.13 17.16
C GLN A 85 23.45 -18.01 16.17
N LYS A 86 22.27 -18.09 15.56
CA LYS A 86 21.75 -17.04 14.68
C LYS A 86 21.12 -15.96 15.54
N SER A 87 21.71 -14.76 15.58
CA SER A 87 21.08 -13.62 16.24
C SER A 87 19.86 -13.15 15.46
N CYS A 88 18.76 -12.88 16.15
CA CYS A 88 17.57 -12.28 15.54
C CYS A 88 17.78 -10.77 15.35
N THR A 89 17.28 -10.24 14.24
CA THR A 89 17.33 -8.82 13.89
C THR A 89 16.04 -8.12 14.27
N GLU A 90 15.99 -6.80 14.15
CA GLU A 90 14.76 -6.01 14.28
C GLU A 90 13.63 -6.63 13.43
N GLY A 91 12.40 -6.65 13.98
CA GLY A 91 11.25 -7.33 13.38
C GLY A 91 11.15 -8.84 13.67
N TYR A 92 12.11 -9.43 14.39
CA TYR A 92 12.11 -10.86 14.75
C TYR A 92 12.49 -11.08 16.22
N TYR A 93 11.93 -12.11 16.85
CA TYR A 93 12.24 -12.50 18.23
C TYR A 93 12.55 -14.00 18.34
N ALA A 94 13.23 -14.38 19.43
CA ALA A 94 13.48 -15.76 19.80
C ALA A 94 13.46 -15.89 21.33
N VAL A 95 12.62 -16.78 21.84
CA VAL A 95 12.60 -17.12 23.27
C VAL A 95 13.73 -18.11 23.59
N ALA A 96 14.01 -18.34 24.87
CA ALA A 96 15.03 -19.31 25.25
C ALA A 96 14.67 -20.71 24.70
N GLY A 97 15.63 -21.36 24.02
CA GLY A 97 15.44 -22.65 23.37
C GLY A 97 14.92 -22.58 21.93
N SER A 98 14.78 -21.41 21.32
CA SER A 98 14.34 -21.28 19.92
C SER A 98 15.36 -21.90 18.94
N THR A 99 14.83 -22.60 17.94
CA THR A 99 15.60 -23.16 16.81
C THR A 99 15.63 -22.22 15.62
N GLU A 100 14.69 -21.27 15.55
CA GLU A 100 14.58 -20.26 14.50
C GLU A 100 14.13 -18.90 15.08
N CYS A 101 14.45 -17.81 14.37
CA CYS A 101 13.95 -16.48 14.68
C CYS A 101 12.54 -16.34 14.12
N THR A 102 11.58 -16.06 15.00
CA THR A 102 10.17 -15.89 14.63
C THR A 102 9.92 -14.43 14.28
N SER A 103 9.22 -14.15 13.18
CA SER A 103 8.80 -12.78 12.87
C SER A 103 7.88 -12.25 13.96
N CYS A 104 8.01 -10.96 14.30
CA CYS A 104 7.07 -10.33 15.22
C CYS A 104 5.66 -10.39 14.59
N PRO A 105 4.70 -11.10 15.21
CA PRO A 105 3.36 -11.19 14.67
C PRO A 105 2.70 -9.81 14.75
N ALA A 106 1.91 -9.52 13.74
CA ALA A 106 1.15 -8.29 13.66
C ALA A 106 0.22 -8.14 14.88
N GLY A 107 0.08 -6.92 15.41
CA GLY A 107 -0.72 -6.66 16.61
C GLY A 107 -0.06 -6.94 17.95
N GLU A 108 1.15 -7.50 17.95
CA GLU A 108 1.96 -7.67 19.15
C GLU A 108 3.21 -6.80 19.10
N PHE A 109 3.66 -6.36 20.26
CA PHE A 109 4.79 -5.48 20.43
C PHE A 109 6.04 -6.28 20.83
N CYS A 110 7.05 -6.28 19.96
CA CYS A 110 8.38 -6.83 20.25
C CYS A 110 9.33 -5.69 20.64
N ASN A 111 9.38 -5.34 21.93
CA ASN A 111 10.27 -4.29 22.43
C ASN A 111 11.76 -4.64 22.27
N ASP A 112 12.07 -5.93 22.24
CA ASP A 112 13.40 -6.46 21.94
C ASP A 112 13.30 -7.83 21.25
N THR A 113 14.45 -8.39 20.88
CA THR A 113 14.53 -9.69 20.20
C THR A 113 14.43 -10.89 21.15
N LYS A 114 14.36 -10.67 22.47
CA LYS A 114 14.53 -11.67 23.53
C LYS A 114 13.21 -12.07 24.19
N THR A 115 12.26 -11.17 24.28
CA THR A 115 10.95 -11.48 24.88
C THR A 115 9.97 -12.01 23.85
N SER A 116 9.06 -12.87 24.30
CA SER A 116 7.84 -13.13 23.53
C SER A 116 7.10 -11.80 23.34
N PRO A 117 6.44 -11.58 22.20
CA PRO A 117 5.71 -10.34 21.96
C PRO A 117 4.61 -10.17 23.01
N GLU A 118 4.37 -8.94 23.43
CA GLU A 118 3.25 -8.60 24.31
C GLU A 118 2.13 -7.96 23.47
N THR A 119 0.87 -8.31 23.75
CA THR A 119 -0.28 -7.64 23.11
C THR A 119 -0.20 -6.14 23.34
N CYS A 120 -0.34 -5.35 22.28
CA CYS A 120 -0.31 -3.89 22.39
C CYS A 120 -1.30 -3.38 23.45
N PRO A 121 -0.86 -2.56 24.42
CA PRO A 121 -1.74 -2.08 25.50
C PRO A 121 -2.88 -1.19 24.98
N ASP A 122 -4.05 -1.32 25.60
CA ASP A 122 -5.20 -0.46 25.34
C ASP A 122 -4.85 1.03 25.52
N GLY A 123 -5.12 1.84 24.50
CA GLY A 123 -5.00 3.31 24.56
C GLY A 123 -3.74 3.91 23.92
N TYR A 124 -2.92 3.14 23.20
CA TYR A 124 -1.77 3.66 22.46
C TYR A 124 -2.06 4.05 20.99
N TYR A 125 -3.28 3.84 20.48
CA TYR A 125 -3.66 4.21 19.10
C TYR A 125 -5.06 4.81 19.04
N SER A 126 -5.21 5.89 18.27
CA SER A 126 -6.49 6.58 18.03
C SER A 126 -7.27 5.89 16.92
N ASP A 127 -8.60 6.03 16.93
CA ASP A 127 -9.46 5.63 15.81
C ASP A 127 -8.92 6.20 14.48
N GLY A 128 -8.82 5.38 13.43
CA GLY A 128 -8.31 5.78 12.09
C GLY A 128 -6.84 5.44 11.78
N TYR A 129 -6.11 4.77 12.69
CA TYR A 129 -4.68 4.43 12.54
C TYR A 129 -4.41 2.94 12.79
N TYR A 130 -3.39 2.35 12.13
CA TYR A 130 -2.95 0.95 12.27
C TYR A 130 -1.43 0.81 12.43
N CYS A 131 -0.98 -0.37 12.87
CA CYS A 131 0.44 -0.71 12.98
C CYS A 131 0.89 -1.62 11.83
N ASP A 132 1.99 -1.25 11.18
CA ASP A 132 2.78 -2.15 10.35
C ASP A 132 4.15 -2.32 11.02
N ASP A 133 4.60 -3.56 11.19
CA ASP A 133 5.88 -3.96 11.81
C ASP A 133 6.16 -3.48 13.26
N GLY A 134 5.14 -3.03 14.01
CA GLY A 134 5.25 -2.76 15.46
C GLY A 134 6.13 -1.56 15.83
N LEU A 135 6.55 -0.72 14.87
CA LEU A 135 7.47 0.39 15.11
C LEU A 135 6.93 1.78 14.70
N ASN A 136 5.86 1.88 13.89
CA ASN A 136 5.32 3.18 13.45
C ASN A 136 3.78 3.20 13.30
N GLU A 137 3.21 4.39 13.51
CA GLU A 137 1.79 4.74 13.29
C GLU A 137 1.53 5.05 11.80
N LEU A 138 0.65 4.29 11.15
CA LEU A 138 0.18 4.55 9.78
C LEU A 138 -1.31 4.91 9.77
N ALA A 139 -1.68 5.94 9.02
CA ALA A 139 -3.08 6.26 8.75
C ALA A 139 -3.71 5.23 7.81
N CYS A 140 -5.01 4.98 7.96
CA CYS A 140 -5.77 4.19 7.00
C CYS A 140 -5.60 4.72 5.56
N PRO A 141 -5.44 3.85 4.55
CA PRO A 141 -5.36 4.29 3.16
C PRO A 141 -6.68 4.92 2.70
N ALA A 142 -6.62 5.75 1.65
CA ALA A 142 -7.82 6.32 1.05
C ALA A 142 -8.81 5.22 0.63
N GLY A 143 -10.10 5.53 0.68
CA GLY A 143 -11.18 4.58 0.42
C GLY A 143 -11.54 3.69 1.61
N THR A 144 -10.97 3.93 2.80
CA THR A 144 -11.25 3.15 4.03
C THR A 144 -11.49 4.03 5.25
N TYR A 145 -12.13 3.49 6.29
CA TYR A 145 -12.29 4.16 7.59
C TYR A 145 -11.97 3.23 8.76
N GLY A 146 -11.51 3.78 9.88
CA GLY A 146 -11.13 3.03 11.08
C GLY A 146 -12.11 3.24 12.23
N ASN A 147 -12.98 2.25 12.52
CA ASN A 147 -13.91 2.27 13.66
C ASN A 147 -13.55 1.27 14.78
N ARG A 148 -12.39 0.61 14.68
CA ARG A 148 -11.90 -0.34 15.69
C ARG A 148 -10.56 0.13 16.23
N THR A 149 -10.44 0.12 17.55
CA THR A 149 -9.16 0.21 18.25
C THR A 149 -8.37 -1.09 18.04
N ASN A 150 -7.04 -1.00 17.91
CA ASN A 150 -6.08 -2.12 17.88
C ASN A 150 -6.08 -2.97 16.59
N ALA A 151 -6.16 -2.34 15.40
CA ALA A 151 -5.94 -3.02 14.13
C ALA A 151 -4.47 -3.43 13.96
N ALA A 152 -4.22 -4.73 13.96
CA ALA A 152 -2.92 -5.38 14.00
C ALA A 152 -2.17 -5.36 12.66
N THR A 153 -2.89 -5.34 11.55
CA THR A 153 -2.41 -5.11 10.18
C THR A 153 -3.36 -4.13 9.48
N ALA A 154 -2.95 -3.57 8.34
CA ALA A 154 -3.89 -2.94 7.41
C ALA A 154 -5.10 -3.86 7.16
N GLU A 155 -4.86 -5.18 7.07
CA GLU A 155 -5.77 -6.30 6.77
C GLU A 155 -6.70 -6.74 7.94
N GLU A 156 -6.31 -6.51 9.20
CA GLU A 156 -7.16 -6.73 10.39
C GLU A 156 -7.89 -5.45 10.81
N GLY A 157 -7.38 -4.28 10.41
CA GLY A 157 -8.17 -3.06 10.21
C GLY A 157 -9.05 -3.11 8.96
N TYR A 158 -8.77 -4.06 8.04
CA TYR A 158 -9.51 -4.30 6.80
C TYR A 158 -10.69 -5.26 6.96
N MET A 159 -10.88 -5.88 8.13
CA MET A 159 -12.14 -6.57 8.41
C MET A 159 -13.18 -5.53 8.87
N TYR A 160 -13.55 -4.72 7.89
CA TYR A 160 -14.56 -3.67 7.80
C TYR A 160 -14.15 -2.33 8.46
N ALA A 161 -13.97 -1.26 7.69
CA ALA A 161 -14.86 -0.96 6.58
C ALA A 161 -14.25 -0.04 5.53
N ALA A 162 -14.21 -0.59 4.32
CA ALA A 162 -14.26 0.21 3.10
C ALA A 162 -15.29 1.33 3.22
N CYS A 163 -15.00 2.44 2.56
CA CYS A 163 -15.94 3.53 2.49
C CYS A 163 -17.29 3.00 1.98
N PRO A 164 -18.36 3.13 2.77
CA PRO A 164 -19.66 2.60 2.38
C PRO A 164 -20.17 3.40 1.18
N GLU A 165 -21.03 2.76 0.39
CA GLU A 165 -21.70 3.44 -0.71
C GLU A 165 -22.41 4.72 -0.21
N GLY A 166 -22.34 5.79 -1.00
CA GLY A 166 -22.88 7.10 -0.62
C GLY A 166 -21.94 7.94 0.26
N TYR A 167 -20.73 7.45 0.57
CA TYR A 167 -19.69 8.18 1.29
C TYR A 167 -18.34 8.14 0.55
N PHE A 168 -17.48 9.13 0.78
CA PHE A 168 -16.10 9.15 0.29
C PHE A 168 -15.11 9.27 1.46
N CYS A 169 -13.97 8.59 1.38
CA CYS A 169 -13.00 8.50 2.46
C CYS A 169 -11.61 8.92 1.94
N PRO A 170 -11.17 10.17 2.17
CA PRO A 170 -9.89 10.67 1.68
C PRO A 170 -8.70 10.04 2.41
N GLN A 171 -7.48 10.37 1.97
CA GLN A 171 -6.23 9.83 2.53
C GLN A 171 -5.95 10.28 3.98
N ASP A 172 -6.65 11.30 4.47
CA ASP A 172 -6.65 11.65 5.89
C ASP A 172 -7.56 10.68 6.65
N PRO A 173 -7.13 10.17 7.81
CA PRO A 173 -7.82 9.08 8.49
C PRO A 173 -9.24 9.46 8.87
N VAL A 174 -10.22 8.77 8.28
CA VAL A 174 -11.62 8.87 8.68
C VAL A 174 -11.79 8.10 9.98
N ILE A 175 -11.88 8.87 11.07
CA ILE A 175 -12.02 8.39 12.44
C ILE A 175 -13.46 7.92 12.67
N GLY A 176 -13.64 6.63 12.96
CA GLY A 176 -14.96 6.04 13.14
C GLY A 176 -15.76 5.92 11.84
N THR A 177 -17.07 5.71 11.94
CA THR A 177 -17.95 5.63 10.77
C THR A 177 -18.05 6.99 10.06
N PRO A 178 -17.99 7.05 8.72
CA PRO A 178 -18.11 8.29 7.95
C PRO A 178 -19.37 9.05 8.35
N THR A 179 -19.19 10.32 8.73
CA THR A 179 -20.29 11.21 9.14
C THR A 179 -20.72 12.12 7.99
N VAL A 180 -21.60 13.08 8.27
CA VAL A 180 -22.17 14.01 7.27
C VAL A 180 -21.13 14.80 6.45
N GLU A 181 -19.90 14.91 6.94
CA GLU A 181 -18.81 15.58 6.22
C GLU A 181 -18.29 14.75 5.02
N TYR A 182 -18.48 13.43 5.09
CA TYR A 182 -18.00 12.46 4.11
C TYR A 182 -19.10 11.96 3.18
N LEU A 183 -20.29 12.58 3.21
CA LEU A 183 -21.40 12.26 2.31
C LEU A 183 -20.98 12.52 0.86
N CYS A 184 -21.40 11.64 -0.04
CA CYS A 184 -21.19 11.86 -1.45
C CYS A 184 -21.85 13.17 -1.90
N PRO A 185 -21.10 14.11 -2.49
CA PRO A 185 -21.63 15.43 -2.79
C PRO A 185 -22.56 15.41 -4.01
N ARG A 186 -23.43 16.42 -4.06
CA ARG A 186 -24.33 16.64 -5.19
C ARG A 186 -23.56 16.73 -6.50
N GLY A 187 -24.11 16.10 -7.53
CA GLY A 187 -23.52 16.00 -8.87
C GLY A 187 -22.53 14.83 -9.01
N TYR A 188 -22.29 14.08 -7.94
CA TYR A 188 -21.40 12.92 -7.91
C TYR A 188 -22.11 11.73 -7.25
N PHE A 189 -21.57 10.55 -7.47
CA PHE A 189 -21.95 9.33 -6.78
C PHE A 189 -20.70 8.64 -6.23
N CYS A 190 -20.86 7.83 -5.19
CA CYS A 190 -19.77 7.21 -4.47
C CYS A 190 -20.09 5.74 -4.31
N GLU A 191 -19.42 4.91 -5.11
CA GLU A 191 -19.47 3.46 -5.00
C GLU A 191 -18.63 3.01 -3.79
N PHE A 192 -18.65 1.72 -3.49
CA PHE A 192 -17.85 1.15 -2.41
C PHE A 192 -16.36 1.51 -2.55
N SER A 193 -15.73 1.91 -1.45
CA SER A 193 -14.32 2.33 -1.39
C SER A 193 -13.97 3.60 -2.19
N THR A 194 -14.92 4.51 -2.41
CA THR A 194 -14.61 5.80 -3.07
C THR A 194 -13.62 6.61 -2.23
N GLU A 195 -12.51 7.03 -2.85
CA GLU A 195 -11.43 7.74 -2.18
C GLU A 195 -11.68 9.25 -2.16
N THR A 196 -12.23 9.77 -3.25
CA THR A 196 -12.43 11.21 -3.41
C THR A 196 -13.87 11.57 -3.72
N SER A 197 -14.33 12.67 -3.16
CA SER A 197 -15.70 13.17 -3.33
C SER A 197 -16.07 13.51 -4.78
N THR A 198 -15.09 13.60 -5.68
CA THR A 198 -15.29 13.96 -7.09
C THR A 198 -14.95 12.84 -8.06
N GLU A 199 -14.69 11.62 -7.56
CA GLU A 199 -14.19 10.51 -8.36
C GLU A 199 -15.17 10.06 -9.43
N HIS A 200 -16.44 9.92 -9.05
CA HIS A 200 -17.50 9.50 -9.96
C HIS A 200 -18.54 10.60 -10.14
N PRO A 201 -18.32 11.52 -11.10
CA PRO A 201 -19.32 12.53 -11.44
C PRO A 201 -20.52 11.88 -12.13
N CYS A 202 -21.71 12.43 -11.90
CA CYS A 202 -22.83 12.22 -12.81
C CYS A 202 -22.37 12.57 -14.23
N MET A 203 -22.50 11.62 -15.15
CA MET A 203 -22.05 11.77 -16.54
C MET A 203 -22.67 13.01 -17.21
N ALA A 204 -21.96 13.60 -18.16
CA ALA A 204 -22.49 14.73 -18.91
C ALA A 204 -23.79 14.36 -19.62
N GLY A 205 -24.79 15.23 -19.56
CA GLY A 205 -26.18 14.95 -19.91
C GLY A 205 -27.03 14.44 -18.73
N SER A 206 -26.44 14.29 -17.55
CA SER A 206 -27.14 13.98 -16.30
C SER A 206 -26.73 14.95 -15.18
N TYR A 207 -27.50 14.97 -14.10
CA TYR A 207 -27.24 15.80 -12.91
C TYR A 207 -27.70 15.08 -11.64
N GLY A 208 -27.13 15.46 -10.49
CA GLY A 208 -27.50 14.91 -9.19
C GLY A 208 -27.75 15.98 -8.16
N THR A 209 -28.98 16.06 -7.64
CA THR A 209 -29.39 17.09 -6.66
C THR A 209 -29.25 16.65 -5.21
N ASP A 210 -29.17 15.35 -4.97
CA ASP A 210 -29.16 14.80 -3.62
C ASP A 210 -27.74 14.40 -3.21
N LEU A 211 -27.59 14.15 -1.92
CA LEU A 211 -26.38 13.58 -1.35
C LEU A 211 -26.50 12.05 -1.39
N GLU A 212 -25.41 11.34 -1.11
CA GLU A 212 -25.38 9.87 -0.92
C GLU A 212 -25.73 9.05 -2.16
N PHE A 213 -25.67 9.63 -3.36
CA PHE A 213 -25.78 8.82 -4.57
C PHE A 213 -24.70 7.76 -4.60
N THR A 214 -25.08 6.54 -4.96
CA THR A 214 -24.18 5.38 -4.90
C THR A 214 -23.77 4.93 -6.29
N LYS A 215 -24.52 5.31 -7.32
CA LYS A 215 -24.30 4.89 -8.71
C LYS A 215 -24.81 5.93 -9.70
N GLN A 216 -24.36 5.80 -10.94
CA GLN A 216 -24.78 6.67 -12.06
C GLN A 216 -26.29 6.64 -12.32
N ASP A 217 -26.99 5.56 -12.00
CA ASP A 217 -28.44 5.44 -12.18
C ASP A 217 -29.25 6.32 -11.19
N ASP A 218 -28.62 6.77 -10.11
CA ASP A 218 -29.24 7.73 -9.19
C ASP A 218 -29.23 9.15 -9.77
N CYS A 219 -28.35 9.42 -10.74
CA CYS A 219 -28.32 10.68 -11.48
C CYS A 219 -29.53 10.79 -12.41
N SER A 220 -30.15 11.96 -12.42
CA SER A 220 -31.29 12.27 -13.29
C SER A 220 -30.83 12.80 -14.64
N ASN A 221 -31.58 12.50 -15.71
CA ASN A 221 -31.36 13.10 -17.04
C ASN A 221 -31.46 14.62 -16.98
N CYS A 222 -30.58 15.32 -17.72
CA CYS A 222 -30.64 16.76 -17.81
C CYS A 222 -31.99 17.21 -18.42
N PRO A 223 -32.77 18.08 -17.76
CA PRO A 223 -34.09 18.46 -18.25
C PRO A 223 -34.00 19.32 -19.52
N ILE A 224 -35.08 19.30 -20.32
CA ILE A 224 -35.24 20.16 -21.49
C ILE A 224 -35.06 21.64 -21.11
N GLY A 225 -34.45 22.41 -22.01
CA GLY A 225 -34.11 23.82 -21.79
C GLY A 225 -32.85 24.03 -20.93
N PHE A 226 -32.19 22.95 -20.48
CA PHE A 226 -30.95 23.00 -19.71
C PHE A 226 -29.87 22.08 -20.29
N TYR A 227 -28.62 22.37 -19.95
CA TYR A 227 -27.48 21.49 -20.23
C TYR A 227 -26.71 21.19 -18.95
N CYS A 228 -26.13 19.99 -18.90
CA CYS A 228 -25.47 19.46 -17.71
C CYS A 228 -24.12 18.86 -18.10
N PRO A 229 -23.00 19.59 -17.91
CA PRO A 229 -21.67 19.00 -17.94
C PRO A 229 -21.50 17.91 -16.86
N ALA A 230 -20.43 17.11 -16.93
CA ALA A 230 -20.17 16.12 -15.89
C ALA A 230 -20.02 16.79 -14.50
N GLY A 231 -20.58 16.18 -13.45
CA GLY A 231 -20.53 16.73 -12.09
C GLY A 231 -21.59 17.80 -11.79
N THR A 232 -22.62 17.92 -12.63
CA THR A 232 -23.64 18.97 -12.46
C THR A 232 -24.59 18.63 -11.31
N SER A 233 -24.69 19.54 -10.34
CA SER A 233 -25.71 19.48 -9.27
C SER A 233 -26.91 20.38 -9.52
N LEU A 234 -26.75 21.37 -10.39
CA LEU A 234 -27.80 22.31 -10.79
C LEU A 234 -27.74 22.50 -12.31
N PRO A 235 -28.75 22.03 -13.07
CA PRO A 235 -28.81 22.19 -14.52
C PRO A 235 -28.64 23.66 -14.94
N ARG A 236 -27.90 23.89 -16.03
CA ARG A 236 -27.57 25.23 -16.51
C ARG A 236 -28.49 25.61 -17.66
N ALA A 237 -29.12 26.78 -17.60
CA ALA A 237 -30.05 27.22 -18.64
C ALA A 237 -29.37 27.25 -20.01
N CYS A 238 -30.09 26.78 -21.04
CA CYS A 238 -29.56 26.69 -22.39
C CYS A 238 -29.17 28.09 -22.91
N PRO A 239 -27.93 28.25 -23.41
CA PRO A 239 -27.45 29.56 -23.83
C PRO A 239 -28.18 30.01 -25.10
N LYS A 240 -28.37 31.32 -25.22
CA LYS A 240 -28.98 31.94 -26.41
C LYS A 240 -28.20 31.52 -27.65
N GLY A 241 -28.92 31.23 -28.72
CA GLY A 241 -28.34 30.76 -29.98
C GLY A 241 -28.19 29.23 -30.10
N TYR A 242 -28.58 28.50 -29.07
CA TYR A 242 -28.58 27.05 -28.99
C TYR A 242 -29.92 26.54 -28.43
N TYR A 243 -30.22 25.26 -28.63
CA TYR A 243 -31.35 24.58 -28.00
C TYR A 243 -30.88 23.33 -27.24
N CYS A 244 -31.61 22.97 -26.19
CA CYS A 244 -31.22 21.90 -25.28
C CYS A 244 -32.39 20.94 -25.08
N PRO A 245 -32.48 19.86 -25.88
CA PRO A 245 -33.38 18.75 -25.59
C PRO A 245 -32.92 18.00 -24.32
N GLU A 246 -33.69 16.99 -23.91
CA GLU A 246 -33.35 16.16 -22.75
C GLU A 246 -31.94 15.56 -22.90
N SER A 247 -31.23 15.47 -21.77
CA SER A 247 -29.87 14.95 -21.67
C SER A 247 -28.81 15.72 -22.48
N THR A 248 -29.02 17.02 -22.71
CA THR A 248 -28.00 17.87 -23.34
C THR A 248 -26.78 18.01 -22.42
N TRP A 249 -25.61 17.63 -22.94
CA TRP A 249 -24.36 17.53 -22.18
C TRP A 249 -23.51 18.82 -22.21
N ALA A 250 -23.71 19.67 -23.22
CA ALA A 250 -23.02 20.96 -23.36
C ALA A 250 -23.95 22.03 -23.94
N GLY A 251 -23.81 23.26 -23.48
CA GLY A 251 -24.67 24.36 -23.89
C GLY A 251 -24.51 24.75 -25.36
N ASP A 252 -23.39 24.40 -25.98
CA ASP A 252 -23.11 24.65 -27.39
C ASP A 252 -23.36 23.43 -28.30
N ALA A 253 -23.93 22.34 -27.76
CA ALA A 253 -24.10 21.07 -28.48
C ALA A 253 -25.04 21.20 -29.68
N ASN A 254 -26.13 21.98 -29.55
CA ASN A 254 -27.14 22.10 -30.61
C ASN A 254 -27.33 23.57 -31.02
N PRO A 255 -26.50 24.09 -31.94
CA PRO A 255 -26.65 25.45 -32.45
C PRO A 255 -27.90 25.59 -33.30
N PHE A 256 -28.54 26.75 -33.23
CA PHE A 256 -29.57 27.09 -34.21
C PHE A 256 -28.99 27.30 -35.61
N PRO A 257 -29.80 27.08 -36.68
CA PRO A 257 -29.38 27.34 -38.04
C PRO A 257 -28.97 28.81 -38.26
N ASP A 258 -28.02 29.05 -39.16
CA ASP A 258 -27.61 30.39 -39.55
C ASP A 258 -28.81 31.22 -40.05
N GLY A 259 -28.85 32.50 -39.67
CA GLY A 259 -29.95 33.40 -40.04
C GLY A 259 -31.20 33.24 -39.16
N THR A 260 -31.11 32.50 -38.07
CA THR A 260 -32.15 32.44 -37.03
C THR A 260 -31.68 33.03 -35.71
N PHE A 261 -32.59 33.38 -34.81
CA PHE A 261 -32.31 33.88 -33.46
C PHE A 261 -33.40 33.42 -32.48
N THR A 262 -33.11 33.46 -31.18
CA THR A 262 -34.10 33.23 -30.11
C THR A 262 -34.13 34.41 -29.15
N GLU A 263 -35.32 34.77 -28.68
CA GLU A 263 -35.53 35.78 -27.63
C GLU A 263 -35.76 35.13 -26.26
N VAL A 264 -35.99 33.81 -26.24
CA VAL A 264 -36.34 33.02 -25.05
C VAL A 264 -35.08 32.41 -24.46
N GLU A 265 -34.96 32.45 -23.13
CA GLU A 265 -33.89 31.77 -22.39
C GLU A 265 -34.28 30.31 -22.15
N GLY A 266 -33.32 29.39 -22.26
CA GLY A 266 -33.58 27.96 -22.15
C GLY A 266 -34.34 27.34 -23.34
N PRO A 267 -33.99 27.58 -24.61
CA PRO A 267 -34.75 26.99 -25.71
C PRO A 267 -34.68 25.46 -25.67
N GLU A 268 -35.82 24.79 -25.78
CA GLU A 268 -35.94 23.33 -25.62
C GLU A 268 -35.75 22.60 -26.96
N SER A 269 -36.13 23.25 -28.07
CA SER A 269 -36.15 22.65 -29.40
C SER A 269 -35.72 23.61 -30.50
N GLN A 270 -35.28 23.05 -31.64
CA GLN A 270 -35.00 23.80 -32.87
C GLN A 270 -36.21 24.65 -33.34
N THR A 271 -37.43 24.25 -33.00
CA THR A 271 -38.66 24.95 -33.39
C THR A 271 -38.82 26.33 -32.75
N GLU A 272 -38.06 26.63 -31.70
CA GLU A 272 -38.11 27.93 -31.02
C GLU A 272 -37.21 28.99 -31.68
N CYS A 273 -36.52 28.64 -32.76
CA CYS A 273 -35.78 29.63 -33.55
C CYS A 273 -36.70 30.46 -34.45
N LYS A 274 -36.44 31.76 -34.48
CA LYS A 274 -37.11 32.73 -35.37
C LYS A 274 -36.16 33.10 -36.50
N THR A 275 -36.66 33.20 -37.73
CA THR A 275 -35.86 33.70 -38.85
C THR A 275 -35.61 35.20 -38.73
N CYS A 276 -34.41 35.65 -39.10
CA CYS A 276 -34.07 37.07 -39.09
C CYS A 276 -34.96 37.85 -40.09
N PRO A 277 -35.49 39.02 -39.71
CA PRO A 277 -36.17 39.92 -40.64
C PRO A 277 -35.26 40.35 -41.80
N ALA A 278 -35.86 40.72 -42.94
CA ALA A 278 -35.12 41.19 -44.10
C ALA A 278 -34.19 42.37 -43.75
N GLY A 279 -32.92 42.28 -44.16
CA GLY A 279 -31.90 43.29 -43.86
C GLY A 279 -31.20 43.11 -42.51
N TYR A 280 -31.48 42.03 -41.77
CA TYR A 280 -30.78 41.67 -40.54
C TYR A 280 -30.09 40.30 -40.66
N TYR A 281 -28.98 40.11 -39.95
CA TYR A 281 -28.22 38.85 -39.93
C TYR A 281 -27.58 38.60 -38.55
N THR A 282 -27.28 37.34 -38.26
CA THR A 282 -26.51 36.92 -37.09
C THR A 282 -25.14 36.42 -37.55
N ALA A 283 -24.05 37.08 -37.15
CA ALA A 283 -22.70 36.68 -37.53
C ALA A 283 -22.09 35.72 -36.50
N HIS A 284 -22.06 34.41 -36.80
CA HIS A 284 -21.36 33.32 -36.11
C HIS A 284 -21.51 33.13 -34.57
N ARG A 285 -21.63 31.84 -34.21
CA ARG A 285 -21.53 31.17 -32.89
C ARG A 285 -22.37 31.67 -31.72
N VAL A 286 -23.10 32.78 -31.77
CA VAL A 286 -24.14 33.05 -30.76
C VAL A 286 -25.23 33.95 -31.35
N PRO A 287 -26.23 33.40 -32.07
CA PRO A 287 -27.37 34.16 -32.58
C PRO A 287 -28.31 34.61 -31.43
N THR A 288 -27.86 35.61 -30.68
CA THR A 288 -28.63 36.16 -29.56
C THR A 288 -29.56 37.28 -30.02
N HIS A 289 -29.13 38.09 -31.00
CA HIS A 289 -29.91 39.20 -31.54
C HIS A 289 -29.56 39.48 -33.02
N PRO A 290 -30.55 39.76 -33.89
CA PRO A 290 -30.31 40.17 -35.27
C PRO A 290 -29.59 41.52 -35.33
N ARG A 291 -28.57 41.66 -36.20
CA ARG A 291 -27.89 42.94 -36.47
C ARG A 291 -28.21 43.48 -37.86
N PRO A 292 -28.34 44.80 -38.05
CA PRO A 292 -28.56 45.38 -39.38
C PRO A 292 -27.40 45.02 -40.32
N ALA A 293 -27.72 44.53 -41.52
CA ALA A 293 -26.75 44.13 -42.55
C ALA A 293 -25.82 45.28 -43.00
N LEU A 294 -26.19 46.53 -42.73
CA LEU A 294 -25.41 47.73 -43.04
C LEU A 294 -24.18 47.93 -42.13
N LEU A 295 -24.10 47.22 -40.99
CA LEU A 295 -23.01 47.31 -40.01
C LEU A 295 -22.08 46.10 -40.03
N ALA A 296 -22.18 45.22 -41.03
CA ALA A 296 -21.12 44.25 -41.26
C ALA A 296 -19.81 45.03 -41.41
N PRO A 297 -18.80 44.85 -40.54
CA PRO A 297 -17.48 45.30 -40.89
C PRO A 297 -17.22 44.66 -42.25
N SER A 298 -16.74 45.46 -43.19
CA SER A 298 -16.24 44.99 -44.46
C SER A 298 -15.13 43.97 -44.17
N ILE A 299 -15.49 42.74 -43.84
CA ILE A 299 -14.62 41.59 -44.00
C ILE A 299 -14.42 41.60 -45.50
N PRO A 300 -13.22 41.94 -45.99
CA PRO A 300 -13.00 41.90 -47.41
C PRO A 300 -13.36 40.48 -47.83
N LEU A 301 -14.26 40.37 -48.79
CA LEU A 301 -14.36 39.20 -49.66
C LEU A 301 -13.02 39.10 -50.40
N LEU A 302 -11.95 38.75 -49.69
CA LEU A 302 -10.79 38.13 -50.28
C LEU A 302 -11.27 36.73 -50.64
N GLY A 303 -11.85 36.65 -51.83
CA GLY A 303 -11.81 35.45 -52.63
C GLY A 303 -10.36 34.99 -52.73
N ARG A 304 -9.96 34.15 -51.78
CA ARG A 304 -9.04 33.06 -52.05
C ARG A 304 -9.84 31.80 -51.78
N MET A 305 -10.39 31.24 -52.86
CA MET A 305 -10.44 29.79 -52.96
C MET A 305 -9.03 29.29 -52.64
N ARG A 306 -8.78 28.87 -51.39
CA ARG A 306 -7.65 28.00 -51.13
C ARG A 306 -7.99 26.72 -51.87
N LYS A 307 -7.22 26.43 -52.94
CA LYS A 307 -7.16 25.08 -53.51
C LYS A 307 -7.11 24.08 -52.36
N PRO A 308 -7.76 22.91 -52.48
CA PRO A 308 -7.58 21.84 -51.51
C PRO A 308 -6.08 21.49 -51.47
N THR A 309 -5.40 21.95 -50.43
CA THR A 309 -4.06 21.48 -50.07
C THR A 309 -4.25 20.09 -49.51
N VAL A 310 -3.80 19.09 -50.28
CA VAL A 310 -3.54 17.74 -49.78
C VAL A 310 -2.70 17.86 -48.50
N PRO A 311 -3.07 17.20 -47.40
CA PRO A 311 -2.25 17.21 -46.19
C PRO A 311 -0.92 16.54 -46.51
N THR A 312 0.15 17.34 -46.55
CA THR A 312 1.52 16.82 -46.54
C THR A 312 1.76 16.21 -45.16
N VAL A 313 1.93 14.89 -45.14
CA VAL A 313 2.42 14.12 -44.01
C VAL A 313 3.74 14.75 -43.53
N PRO A 314 3.93 15.02 -42.23
CA PRO A 314 5.22 15.47 -41.73
C PRO A 314 6.24 14.34 -41.92
N THR A 315 7.23 14.56 -42.79
CA THR A 315 8.42 13.71 -42.88
C THR A 315 9.18 13.78 -41.56
N VAL A 316 9.13 12.68 -40.81
CA VAL A 316 10.00 12.40 -39.66
C VAL A 316 11.46 12.43 -40.15
N PRO A 317 12.38 13.17 -39.50
CA PRO A 317 13.79 13.08 -39.84
C PRO A 317 14.32 11.67 -39.53
N PRO A 318 15.23 11.11 -40.35
CA PRO A 318 15.76 9.77 -40.10
C PRO A 318 16.46 9.73 -38.75
N VAL A 319 15.99 8.83 -37.89
CA VAL A 319 16.66 8.44 -36.64
C VAL A 319 17.98 7.77 -37.02
N THR A 320 19.09 8.40 -36.67
CA THR A 320 20.42 7.79 -36.72
C THR A 320 20.43 6.58 -35.77
N PRO A 321 20.85 5.38 -36.23
CA PRO A 321 20.98 4.24 -35.33
C PRO A 321 22.10 4.50 -34.32
N ALA A 322 21.75 4.41 -33.04
CA ALA A 322 22.71 4.40 -31.95
C ALA A 322 23.66 3.21 -32.11
N GLN A 323 24.97 3.49 -32.02
CA GLN A 323 25.99 2.45 -32.00
C GLN A 323 25.87 1.63 -30.69
N PRO A 324 26.09 0.31 -30.73
CA PRO A 324 26.18 -0.51 -29.53
C PRO A 324 27.47 -0.17 -28.75
N LEU A 325 27.33 0.06 -27.45
CA LEU A 325 28.46 0.18 -26.53
C LEU A 325 29.16 -1.20 -26.41
N PRO A 326 30.50 -1.22 -26.36
CA PRO A 326 31.27 -2.45 -26.21
C PRO A 326 31.14 -3.04 -24.80
N TRP A 327 31.25 -4.37 -24.75
CA TRP A 327 31.25 -5.27 -23.61
C TRP A 327 32.24 -4.90 -22.50
#